data_AF-A0A7U9N1Q6-F1
#
_entry.id   AF-A0A7U9N1Q6-F1
#
_cell.length_a   1.000
_cell.length_b   1.000
_cell.length_c   1.000
_cell.angle_alpha   90.00
_cell.angle_beta   90.00
_cell.angle_gamma   90.00
#
_symmetry.space_group_name_H-M   'P 1'
#
loop_
_entity.id
_entity.type
_entity.pdbx_description
1 polymer ?
#
loop_
_entity_poly.entity_id
_entity_poly.type
_entity_poly.pdbx_seq_one_letter_code
_entity_poly.pdbx_strand_id
1 'polypeptide(L)'
;MINLKDMIGTMVFSSSGNYIVGASERENAEFRKKCENKINLNLQDCVELSCVKEFVLTSENYNDIMKVKGMPGSIFGDKFGHEMQKEIAGYMETYYAGEAGKEDIEKYFYECCTSMRVYLSQTRRTTGNDEKDNTQIISQIYEMFAKENQRKANYANHQEGLKVNDEYGANNQAANWCYYNSDYYYQWEEMRGLLKDMTQKMSEKWSVPTIDTEDVEKKSKLTLDGNFDFNSGWNYHFRLQHSCSRIEDESFLPPEKFKMYYRMNSNNSGLGLLTIWAEGIKKEIDVPFFNVSDLIEFSKNQTA
;
A
#
# COMPACT_ATOMS: atom_id res chain seq x y z
N MET A 1 -3.74 -14.32 -38.74
CA MET A 1 -2.67 -13.35 -38.40
C MET A 1 -2.66 -13.24 -36.89
N ILE A 2 -1.52 -13.49 -36.23
CA ILE A 2 -1.44 -13.44 -34.76
C ILE A 2 -1.42 -11.97 -34.34
N ASN A 3 -2.40 -11.54 -33.55
CA ASN A 3 -2.41 -10.20 -32.97
C ASN A 3 -1.61 -10.21 -31.67
N LEU A 4 -0.38 -9.68 -31.72
CA LEU A 4 0.51 -9.65 -30.56
C LEU A 4 -0.08 -8.90 -29.36
N LYS A 5 -1.02 -7.95 -29.58
CA LYS A 5 -1.66 -7.20 -28.49
C LYS A 5 -2.45 -8.10 -27.53
N ASP A 6 -2.91 -9.24 -28.03
CA ASP A 6 -3.74 -10.18 -27.26
C ASP A 6 -2.88 -11.21 -26.52
N MET A 7 -1.54 -11.13 -26.63
CA MET A 7 -0.60 -12.10 -26.07
C MET A 7 0.16 -11.54 -24.86
N ILE A 8 -0.55 -11.03 -23.86
CA ILE A 8 0.01 -10.40 -22.66
C ILE A 8 1.09 -11.29 -22.02
N GLY A 9 2.22 -10.67 -21.65
CA GLY A 9 3.37 -11.36 -21.05
C GLY A 9 4.31 -12.04 -22.05
N THR A 10 3.97 -12.09 -23.34
CA THR A 10 4.85 -12.62 -24.38
C THR A 10 6.09 -11.76 -24.55
N MET A 11 7.27 -12.38 -24.46
CA MET A 11 8.54 -11.74 -24.79
C MET A 11 8.71 -11.72 -26.30
N VAL A 12 8.88 -10.52 -26.86
CA VAL A 12 9.12 -10.29 -28.27
C VAL A 12 10.59 -9.91 -28.46
N PHE A 13 11.29 -10.68 -29.29
CA PHE A 13 12.66 -10.40 -29.71
C PHE A 13 12.63 -9.97 -31.18
N SER A 14 13.05 -8.74 -31.45
CA SER A 14 13.00 -8.19 -32.81
C SER A 14 14.16 -7.24 -33.08
N SER A 15 14.51 -7.06 -34.35
CA SER A 15 15.51 -6.06 -34.77
C SER A 15 15.07 -4.62 -34.44
N SER A 16 13.77 -4.38 -34.33
CA SER A 16 13.18 -3.09 -33.90
C SER A 16 13.18 -2.88 -32.38
N GLY A 17 13.63 -3.87 -31.60
CA GLY A 17 13.72 -3.78 -30.15
C GLY A 17 13.00 -4.93 -29.43
N ASN A 18 13.53 -5.28 -28.26
CA ASN A 18 12.96 -6.31 -27.39
C ASN A 18 11.95 -5.68 -26.42
N TYR A 19 10.82 -6.35 -26.22
CA TYR A 19 9.79 -5.91 -25.26
C TYR A 19 8.92 -7.08 -24.79
N ILE A 20 8.18 -6.85 -23.71
CA ILE A 20 7.16 -7.75 -23.18
C ILE A 20 5.79 -7.12 -23.48
N VAL A 21 4.93 -7.88 -24.16
CA VAL A 21 3.59 -7.43 -24.51
C VAL A 21 2.82 -7.09 -23.23
N GLY A 22 2.28 -5.87 -23.18
CA GLY A 22 1.43 -5.42 -22.08
C GLY A 22 2.18 -5.07 -20.79
N ALA A 23 3.51 -5.04 -20.78
CA ALA A 23 4.32 -4.59 -19.64
C ALA A 23 4.44 -3.06 -19.60
N SER A 24 4.76 -2.54 -18.41
CA SER A 24 5.03 -1.11 -18.23
C SER A 24 6.29 -0.66 -18.98
N GLU A 25 6.46 0.64 -19.18
CA GLU A 25 7.68 1.19 -19.78
C GLU A 25 8.93 0.87 -18.94
N ARG A 26 8.80 0.96 -17.61
CA ARG A 26 9.85 0.63 -16.64
C ARG A 26 10.31 -0.82 -16.80
N GLU A 27 9.39 -1.77 -16.79
CA GLU A 27 9.71 -3.20 -16.98
C GLU A 27 10.31 -3.48 -18.35
N ASN A 28 9.78 -2.84 -19.40
CA ASN A 28 10.32 -2.99 -20.73
C ASN A 28 11.75 -2.43 -20.85
N ALA A 29 12.06 -1.34 -20.14
CA ALA A 29 13.43 -0.83 -20.06
C ALA A 29 14.36 -1.80 -19.31
N GLU A 30 13.91 -2.37 -18.19
CA GLU A 30 14.68 -3.38 -17.46
C GLU A 30 14.91 -4.65 -18.27
N PHE A 31 13.89 -5.12 -19.00
CA PHE A 31 13.98 -6.28 -19.87
C PHE A 31 15.04 -6.08 -20.96
N ARG A 32 15.01 -4.92 -21.65
CA ARG A 32 16.03 -4.57 -22.64
C ARG A 32 17.44 -4.57 -22.06
N LYS A 33 17.63 -3.94 -20.89
CA LYS A 33 18.92 -3.92 -20.18
C LYS A 33 19.40 -5.33 -19.82
N LYS A 34 18.50 -6.20 -19.36
CA LYS A 34 18.82 -7.62 -19.09
C LYS A 34 19.25 -8.36 -20.36
N CYS A 35 18.57 -8.13 -21.49
CA CYS A 35 18.97 -8.72 -22.78
C CYS A 35 20.36 -8.25 -23.22
N GLU A 36 20.64 -6.95 -23.17
CA GLU A 36 21.93 -6.36 -23.54
C GLU A 36 23.07 -6.91 -22.68
N ASN A 37 22.88 -6.95 -21.35
CA ASN A 37 23.87 -7.51 -20.44
C ASN A 37 24.18 -8.98 -20.75
N LYS A 38 23.15 -9.77 -21.08
CA LYS A 38 23.33 -11.19 -21.41
C LYS A 38 24.05 -11.40 -22.74
N ILE A 39 23.79 -10.54 -23.73
CA ILE A 39 24.53 -10.52 -25.00
C ILE A 39 26.00 -10.19 -24.76
N ASN A 40 26.28 -9.16 -23.95
CA ASN A 40 27.66 -8.75 -23.63
C ASN A 40 28.44 -9.84 -22.88
N LEU A 41 27.82 -10.52 -21.92
CA LEU A 41 28.42 -11.66 -21.22
C LEU A 41 28.75 -12.80 -22.20
N ASN A 42 27.80 -13.18 -23.05
CA ASN A 42 28.01 -14.25 -24.03
C ASN A 42 29.11 -13.90 -25.05
N LEU A 43 29.24 -12.63 -25.45
CA LEU A 43 30.32 -12.17 -26.34
C LEU A 43 31.70 -12.19 -25.66
N GLN A 44 31.77 -12.00 -24.34
CA GLN A 44 33.01 -12.11 -23.57
C GLN A 44 33.46 -13.58 -23.40
N ASP A 45 32.51 -14.52 -23.34
CA ASP A 45 32.74 -15.96 -23.16
C ASP A 45 32.80 -16.77 -24.46
N CYS A 46 32.91 -16.12 -25.63
CA CYS A 46 33.04 -16.80 -26.92
C CYS A 46 34.40 -17.52 -27.06
N VAL A 47 34.49 -18.75 -26.54
CA VAL A 47 35.51 -19.75 -26.92
C VAL A 47 34.94 -20.60 -28.07
N GLU A 48 35.76 -20.90 -29.08
CA GLU A 48 35.42 -21.82 -30.17
C GLU A 48 34.79 -23.12 -29.63
N LEU A 49 33.59 -23.43 -30.10
CA LEU A 49 32.86 -24.67 -29.79
C LEU A 49 33.62 -25.88 -30.32
N SER A 50 34.49 -26.46 -29.50
CA SER A 50 35.03 -27.81 -29.68
C SER A 50 34.40 -28.71 -28.61
N CYS A 51 33.68 -29.75 -29.05
CA CYS A 51 32.96 -30.76 -28.26
C CYS A 51 31.48 -30.44 -27.94
N VAL A 52 30.59 -30.76 -28.89
CA VAL A 52 29.16 -30.89 -28.65
C VAL A 52 28.90 -32.25 -27.98
N LYS A 53 28.35 -32.25 -26.75
CA LYS A 53 27.73 -33.44 -26.15
C LYS A 53 26.22 -33.33 -26.26
N GLU A 54 25.60 -34.39 -26.74
CA GLU A 54 24.15 -34.51 -26.89
C GLU A 54 23.50 -34.63 -25.51
N PHE A 55 22.69 -33.64 -25.13
CA PHE A 55 21.85 -33.68 -23.94
C PHE A 55 20.42 -34.06 -24.34
N VAL A 56 19.85 -35.04 -23.65
CA VAL A 56 18.43 -35.37 -23.80
C VAL A 56 17.61 -34.33 -23.03
N LEU A 57 16.99 -33.41 -23.75
CA LEU A 57 15.99 -32.48 -23.22
C LEU A 57 14.71 -33.27 -22.88
N THR A 58 14.42 -33.47 -21.60
CA THR A 58 13.10 -33.90 -21.16
C THR A 58 12.14 -32.73 -21.26
N SER A 59 11.45 -32.58 -22.38
CA SER A 59 10.44 -31.53 -22.55
C SER A 59 9.18 -31.88 -21.76
N GLU A 60 8.66 -30.96 -20.95
CA GLU A 60 7.23 -30.94 -20.64
C GLU A 60 6.46 -30.98 -21.97
N ASN A 61 5.40 -31.79 -22.07
CA ASN A 61 4.58 -31.86 -23.27
C ASN A 61 4.11 -30.44 -23.63
N TYR A 62 4.36 -30.00 -24.87
CA TYR A 62 4.00 -28.66 -25.36
C TYR A 62 2.53 -28.31 -25.05
N ASN A 63 1.63 -29.31 -25.06
CA ASN A 63 0.22 -29.15 -24.74
C ASN A 63 -0.06 -28.87 -23.25
N ASP A 64 0.80 -29.29 -22.34
CA ASP A 64 0.67 -29.01 -20.90
C ASP A 64 1.27 -27.64 -20.53
N ILE A 65 2.22 -27.13 -21.31
CA ILE A 65 2.74 -25.77 -21.14
C ILE A 65 1.68 -24.70 -21.50
N MET A 66 0.80 -25.01 -22.46
CA MET A 66 -0.25 -24.10 -22.93
C MET A 66 -1.47 -23.99 -21.99
N LYS A 67 -1.56 -24.81 -20.93
CA LYS A 67 -2.69 -24.81 -20.01
C LYS A 67 -2.51 -23.77 -18.91
N VAL A 68 -3.51 -22.90 -18.76
CA VAL A 68 -3.61 -21.96 -17.64
C VAL A 68 -3.90 -22.75 -16.35
N LYS A 69 -3.11 -22.48 -15.31
CA LYS A 69 -3.18 -23.12 -13.98
C LYS A 69 -4.31 -22.56 -13.10
N GLY A 70 -4.82 -21.38 -13.46
CA GLY A 70 -5.80 -20.62 -12.69
C GLY A 70 -5.15 -19.68 -11.67
N MET A 71 -5.91 -18.64 -11.33
CA MET A 71 -5.51 -17.60 -10.39
C MET A 71 -5.33 -18.13 -8.96
N PRO A 72 -4.29 -17.68 -8.24
CA PRO A 72 -4.20 -17.96 -6.81
C PRO A 72 -5.28 -17.17 -6.05
N GLY A 73 -5.63 -17.61 -4.84
CA GLY A 73 -6.55 -16.85 -3.98
C GLY A 73 -6.02 -15.45 -3.62
N SER A 74 -4.70 -15.31 -3.48
CA SER A 74 -4.01 -14.03 -3.35
C SER A 74 -2.89 -13.94 -4.37
N ILE A 75 -2.86 -12.84 -5.13
CA ILE A 75 -1.80 -12.54 -6.12
C ILE A 75 -0.48 -12.10 -5.48
N PHE A 76 -0.50 -11.99 -4.15
CA PHE A 76 0.59 -11.50 -3.33
C PHE A 76 1.33 -12.58 -2.53
N GLY A 77 0.95 -13.86 -2.72
CA GLY A 77 1.43 -14.98 -1.90
C GLY A 77 2.77 -15.59 -2.34
N ASP A 78 3.41 -15.07 -3.38
CA ASP A 78 4.72 -15.51 -3.83
C ASP A 78 5.77 -14.39 -3.71
N LYS A 79 7.01 -14.69 -4.11
CA LYS A 79 8.13 -13.75 -4.00
C LYS A 79 7.87 -12.44 -4.74
N PHE A 80 7.31 -12.49 -5.96
CA PHE A 80 7.06 -11.29 -6.76
C PHE A 80 6.00 -10.42 -6.08
N GLY A 81 4.91 -11.06 -5.63
CA GLY A 81 3.87 -10.41 -4.85
C GLY A 81 4.37 -9.78 -3.54
N HIS A 82 5.22 -10.47 -2.80
CA HIS A 82 5.82 -9.93 -1.58
C HIS A 82 6.77 -8.75 -1.82
N GLU A 83 7.53 -8.76 -2.91
CA GLU A 83 8.38 -7.62 -3.29
C GLU A 83 7.52 -6.41 -3.66
N MET A 84 6.47 -6.60 -4.46
CA MET A 84 5.53 -5.52 -4.81
C MET A 84 4.85 -4.89 -3.59
N GLN A 85 4.42 -5.69 -2.60
CA GLN A 85 3.85 -5.16 -1.36
C GLN A 85 4.82 -4.21 -0.63
N LYS A 86 6.10 -4.59 -0.55
CA LYS A 86 7.13 -3.76 0.10
C LYS A 86 7.35 -2.46 -0.66
N GLU A 87 7.35 -2.51 -1.99
CA GLU A 87 7.47 -1.30 -2.79
C GLU A 87 6.23 -0.40 -2.65
N ILE A 88 5.00 -0.94 -2.64
CA ILE A 88 3.77 -0.17 -2.38
C ILE A 88 3.86 0.53 -1.02
N ALA A 89 4.26 -0.19 0.03
CA ALA A 89 4.46 0.39 1.35
C ALA A 89 5.51 1.53 1.31
N GLY A 90 6.60 1.36 0.57
CA GLY A 90 7.63 2.38 0.38
C GLY A 90 7.12 3.64 -0.33
N TYR A 91 6.37 3.49 -1.43
CA TYR A 91 5.77 4.61 -2.16
C TYR A 91 4.74 5.37 -1.31
N MET A 92 3.92 4.65 -0.53
CA MET A 92 2.99 5.29 0.39
C MET A 92 3.73 6.05 1.50
N GLU A 93 4.85 5.52 2.00
CA GLU A 93 5.67 6.20 3.00
C GLU A 93 6.28 7.49 2.47
N THR A 94 6.84 7.49 1.25
CA THR A 94 7.40 8.70 0.63
C THR A 94 6.33 9.75 0.35
N TYR A 95 5.10 9.35 0.01
CA TYR A 95 3.96 10.27 -0.13
C TYR A 95 3.65 11.01 1.19
N TYR A 96 3.55 10.28 2.30
CA TYR A 96 3.29 10.91 3.61
C TYR A 96 4.48 11.67 4.18
N ALA A 97 5.71 11.35 3.74
CA ALA A 97 6.90 12.15 4.01
C ALA A 97 6.95 13.46 3.18
N GLY A 98 6.08 13.62 2.18
CA GLY A 98 6.06 14.78 1.27
C GLY A 98 7.11 14.71 0.15
N GLU A 99 7.72 13.54 -0.07
CA GLU A 99 8.74 13.30 -1.10
C GLU A 99 8.14 12.90 -2.44
N ALA A 100 7.00 12.19 -2.43
CA ALA A 100 6.26 11.78 -3.62
C ALA A 100 4.92 12.51 -3.74
N GLY A 101 4.54 12.87 -4.97
CA GLY A 101 3.26 13.49 -5.29
C GLY A 101 2.14 12.48 -5.55
N LYS A 102 0.93 12.97 -5.78
CA LYS A 102 -0.23 12.14 -6.13
C LYS A 102 -0.03 11.46 -7.49
N GLU A 103 0.59 12.16 -8.44
CA GLU A 103 0.88 11.64 -9.76
C GLU A 103 1.88 10.46 -9.70
N ASP A 104 2.81 10.46 -8.75
CA ASP A 104 3.76 9.36 -8.55
C ASP A 104 3.05 8.11 -8.06
N ILE A 105 2.12 8.27 -7.10
CA ILE A 105 1.28 7.17 -6.61
C ILE A 105 0.38 6.65 -7.73
N GLU A 106 -0.22 7.54 -8.53
CA GLU A 106 -1.08 7.14 -9.66
C GLU A 106 -0.30 6.35 -10.72
N LYS A 107 0.87 6.83 -11.10
CA LYS A 107 1.74 6.12 -12.03
C LYS A 107 2.09 4.74 -11.49
N TYR A 108 2.52 4.67 -10.23
CA TYR A 108 2.95 3.41 -9.63
C TYR A 108 1.79 2.41 -9.46
N PHE A 109 0.58 2.86 -9.12
CA PHE A 109 -0.62 2.03 -9.07
C PHE A 109 -0.90 1.32 -10.40
N TYR A 110 -0.85 2.05 -11.52
CA TYR A 110 -1.07 1.47 -12.85
C TYR A 110 0.08 0.54 -13.26
N GLU A 111 1.31 0.86 -12.87
CA GLU A 111 2.45 -0.03 -13.06
C GLU A 111 2.23 -1.35 -12.30
N CYS A 112 1.89 -1.32 -11.01
CA CYS A 112 1.62 -2.53 -10.22
C CYS A 112 0.57 -3.44 -10.87
N CYS A 113 -0.57 -2.88 -11.29
CA CYS A 113 -1.62 -3.63 -11.99
C CYS A 113 -1.03 -4.32 -13.24
N THR A 114 -0.37 -3.55 -14.09
CA THR A 114 0.18 -4.00 -15.37
C THR A 114 1.25 -5.08 -15.19
N SER A 115 2.19 -4.84 -14.27
CA SER A 115 3.25 -5.74 -13.87
C SER A 115 2.71 -7.07 -13.36
N MET A 116 1.72 -7.02 -12.46
CA MET A 116 1.10 -8.21 -11.91
C MET A 116 0.38 -9.02 -12.97
N ARG A 117 -0.35 -8.36 -13.88
CA ARG A 117 -1.01 -9.04 -15.02
C ARG A 117 -0.02 -9.74 -15.94
N VAL A 118 1.10 -9.08 -16.27
CA VAL A 118 2.18 -9.67 -17.07
C VAL A 118 2.81 -10.86 -16.34
N TYR A 119 3.16 -10.69 -15.07
CA TYR A 119 3.77 -11.74 -14.25
C TYR A 119 2.87 -12.98 -14.17
N LEU A 120 1.58 -12.79 -13.88
CA LEU A 120 0.61 -13.88 -13.80
C LEU A 120 0.39 -14.56 -15.16
N SER A 121 0.45 -13.82 -16.27
CA SER A 121 0.40 -14.39 -17.61
C SER A 121 1.64 -15.25 -17.90
N GLN A 122 2.84 -14.75 -17.57
CA GLN A 122 4.11 -15.46 -17.76
C GLN A 122 4.23 -16.71 -16.87
N THR A 123 3.63 -16.69 -15.69
CA THR A 123 3.60 -17.84 -14.77
C THR A 123 2.44 -18.79 -15.03
N ARG A 124 1.70 -18.58 -16.14
CA ARG A 124 0.57 -19.40 -16.60
C ARG A 124 -0.62 -19.40 -15.63
N ARG A 125 -0.82 -18.34 -14.86
CA ARG A 125 -1.96 -18.18 -13.93
C ARG A 125 -3.20 -17.64 -14.63
N THR A 126 -3.02 -16.81 -15.64
CA THR A 126 -4.07 -16.24 -16.49
C THR A 126 -3.59 -16.16 -17.95
N THR A 127 -4.50 -15.84 -18.87
CA THR A 127 -4.17 -15.43 -20.24
C THR A 127 -3.80 -13.95 -20.34
N GLY A 128 -4.11 -13.17 -19.29
CA GLY A 128 -3.92 -11.72 -19.24
C GLY A 128 -5.05 -10.90 -19.87
N ASN A 129 -6.00 -11.56 -20.52
CA ASN A 129 -7.21 -10.91 -21.06
C ASN A 129 -8.51 -11.42 -20.42
N ASP A 130 -8.42 -12.39 -19.51
CA ASP A 130 -9.60 -12.88 -18.79
C ASP A 130 -10.16 -11.78 -17.88
N GLU A 131 -11.44 -11.50 -18.03
CA GLU A 131 -12.13 -10.42 -17.33
C GLU A 131 -12.12 -10.63 -15.82
N LYS A 132 -12.36 -11.86 -15.35
CA LYS A 132 -12.43 -12.18 -13.91
C LYS A 132 -11.06 -12.10 -13.27
N ASP A 133 -10.05 -12.64 -13.94
CA ASP A 133 -8.66 -12.59 -13.47
C ASP A 133 -8.17 -11.13 -13.39
N ASN A 134 -8.47 -10.32 -14.40
CA ASN A 134 -8.10 -8.89 -14.43
C ASN A 134 -8.85 -8.08 -13.37
N THR A 135 -10.14 -8.39 -13.12
CA THR A 135 -10.91 -7.81 -12.01
C THR A 135 -10.27 -8.14 -10.66
N GLN A 136 -9.84 -9.39 -10.47
CA GLN A 136 -9.15 -9.81 -9.24
C GLN A 136 -7.82 -9.09 -9.06
N ILE A 137 -7.04 -8.92 -10.13
CA ILE A 137 -5.76 -8.20 -10.09
C ILE A 137 -5.98 -6.77 -9.61
N ILE A 138 -6.85 -6.01 -10.28
CA ILE A 138 -7.09 -4.60 -9.91
C ILE A 138 -7.63 -4.52 -8.47
N SER A 139 -8.57 -5.39 -8.09
CA SER A 139 -9.18 -5.38 -6.75
C SER A 139 -8.16 -5.60 -5.64
N GLN A 140 -7.25 -6.58 -5.79
CA GLN A 140 -6.24 -6.86 -4.76
C GLN A 140 -5.13 -5.81 -4.76
N ILE A 141 -4.73 -5.25 -5.91
CA ILE A 141 -3.81 -4.10 -5.93
C ILE A 141 -4.43 -2.92 -5.17
N TYR A 142 -5.70 -2.57 -5.44
CA TYR A 142 -6.42 -1.55 -4.69
C TYR A 142 -6.45 -1.84 -3.19
N GLU A 143 -6.82 -3.07 -2.79
CA GLU A 143 -6.84 -3.49 -1.38
C GLU A 143 -5.49 -3.23 -0.69
N MET A 144 -4.38 -3.56 -1.35
CA MET A 144 -3.05 -3.34 -0.79
C MET A 144 -2.72 -1.85 -0.64
N PHE A 145 -2.97 -1.04 -1.67
CA PHE A 145 -2.73 0.41 -1.60
C PHE A 145 -3.62 1.07 -0.55
N ALA A 146 -4.90 0.73 -0.48
CA ALA A 146 -5.83 1.30 0.49
C ALA A 146 -5.39 0.96 1.93
N LYS A 147 -4.88 -0.26 2.16
CA LYS A 147 -4.34 -0.63 3.47
C LYS A 147 -3.04 0.10 3.80
N GLU A 148 -2.09 0.17 2.86
CA GLU A 148 -0.85 0.91 3.07
C GLU A 148 -1.09 2.42 3.22
N ASN A 149 -2.11 2.97 2.57
CA ASN A 149 -2.55 4.35 2.78
C ASN A 149 -2.90 4.61 4.25
N GLN A 150 -3.71 3.75 4.86
CA GLN A 150 -4.07 3.84 6.27
C GLN A 150 -2.85 3.69 7.19
N ARG A 151 -2.02 2.67 6.92
CA ARG A 151 -0.82 2.37 7.73
C ARG A 151 0.17 3.52 7.72
N LYS A 152 0.46 4.08 6.55
CA LYS A 152 1.47 5.13 6.39
C LYS A 152 0.98 6.50 6.86
N ALA A 153 -0.31 6.81 6.75
CA ALA A 153 -0.90 7.97 7.40
C ALA A 153 -0.73 7.91 8.93
N ASN A 154 -1.07 6.76 9.53
CA ASN A 154 -0.94 6.56 10.98
C ASN A 154 0.52 6.55 11.43
N TYR A 155 1.41 5.97 10.63
CA TYR A 155 2.85 6.01 10.88
C TYR A 155 3.37 7.45 10.88
N ALA A 156 2.99 8.27 9.89
CA ALA A 156 3.41 9.67 9.83
C ALA A 156 2.89 10.47 11.04
N ASN A 157 1.62 10.27 11.40
CA ASN A 157 1.04 10.84 12.63
C ASN A 157 1.84 10.44 13.88
N HIS A 158 2.20 9.17 14.01
CA HIS A 158 3.00 8.70 15.14
C HIS A 158 4.41 9.30 15.14
N GLN A 159 5.07 9.42 13.99
CA GLN A 159 6.38 10.04 13.88
C GLN A 159 6.37 11.54 14.23
N GLU A 160 5.33 12.28 13.85
CA GLU A 160 5.14 13.66 14.34
C GLU A 160 4.92 13.67 15.85
N GLY A 161 4.09 12.77 16.38
CA GLY A 161 3.84 12.62 17.81
C GLY A 161 5.09 12.33 18.63
N LEU A 162 6.00 11.48 18.12
CA LEU A 162 7.29 11.20 18.77
C LEU A 162 8.15 12.47 18.90
N LYS A 163 8.16 13.33 17.87
CA LYS A 163 8.90 14.60 17.93
C LYS A 163 8.29 15.55 18.96
N VAL A 164 6.96 15.67 18.97
CA VAL A 164 6.24 16.48 19.97
C VAL A 164 6.50 15.95 21.37
N ASN A 165 6.46 14.64 21.58
CA ASN A 165 6.73 14.02 22.87
C ASN A 165 8.16 14.32 23.37
N ASP A 166 9.15 14.27 22.47
CA ASP A 166 10.55 14.63 22.74
C ASP A 166 10.70 16.11 23.18
N GLU A 167 9.97 17.03 22.53
CA GLU A 167 9.94 18.46 22.91
C GLU A 167 9.45 18.69 24.35
N TYR A 168 8.54 17.84 24.85
CA TYR A 168 8.09 17.86 26.25
C TYR A 168 9.04 17.10 27.21
N GLY A 169 10.25 16.76 26.76
CA GLY A 169 11.26 16.04 27.55
C GLY A 169 10.78 14.66 28.01
N ALA A 170 9.89 14.04 27.24
CA ALA A 170 9.30 12.75 27.57
C ALA A 170 10.17 11.59 27.10
N ASN A 171 10.09 10.48 27.81
CA ASN A 171 10.66 9.23 27.34
C ASN A 171 9.80 8.69 26.17
N ASN A 172 10.37 8.63 24.96
CA ASN A 172 9.69 8.13 23.76
C ASN A 172 9.29 6.65 23.84
N GLN A 173 9.91 5.88 24.73
CA GLN A 173 9.57 4.47 24.98
C GLN A 173 8.45 4.30 26.01
N ALA A 174 7.96 5.37 26.64
CA ALA A 174 6.87 5.28 27.62
C ALA A 174 5.51 5.22 26.91
N ALA A 175 4.67 4.25 27.28
CA ALA A 175 3.31 4.08 26.74
C ALA A 175 2.28 5.04 27.36
N ASN A 176 2.70 6.23 27.78
CA ASN A 176 1.89 7.16 28.59
C ASN A 176 1.51 8.44 27.84
N TRP A 177 1.57 8.43 26.51
CA TRP A 177 1.22 9.56 25.67
C TRP A 177 0.47 9.11 24.42
N CYS A 178 -0.24 10.04 23.79
CA CYS A 178 -0.84 9.86 22.49
C CYS A 178 -0.79 11.16 21.69
N TYR A 179 -0.90 11.04 20.37
CA TYR A 179 -0.86 12.17 19.46
C TYR A 179 -1.81 11.95 18.28
N TYR A 180 -2.57 12.98 17.93
CA TYR A 180 -3.48 12.99 16.80
C TYR A 180 -3.30 14.28 16.01
N ASN A 181 -3.17 14.18 14.69
CA ASN A 181 -3.18 15.31 13.78
C ASN A 181 -4.19 15.06 12.65
N SER A 182 -5.21 15.90 12.56
CA SER A 182 -6.27 15.82 11.56
C SER A 182 -5.75 15.96 10.12
N ASP A 183 -4.61 16.62 9.92
CA ASP A 183 -4.04 16.80 8.58
C ASP A 183 -3.75 15.43 7.92
N TYR A 184 -3.29 14.45 8.70
CA TYR A 184 -3.08 13.08 8.20
C TYR A 184 -4.38 12.32 7.96
N TYR A 185 -5.45 12.61 8.72
CA TYR A 185 -6.79 12.07 8.45
C TYR A 185 -7.27 12.56 7.07
N TYR A 186 -7.21 13.86 6.81
CA TYR A 186 -7.68 14.44 5.56
C TYR A 186 -6.79 14.09 4.36
N GLN A 187 -5.47 13.97 4.56
CA GLN A 187 -4.55 13.46 3.54
C GLN A 187 -4.86 12.00 3.20
N TRP A 188 -5.18 11.16 4.20
CA TRP A 188 -5.63 9.78 3.99
C TRP A 188 -6.95 9.70 3.23
N GLU A 189 -7.93 10.53 3.59
CA GLU A 189 -9.24 10.56 2.94
C GLU A 189 -9.12 10.97 1.47
N GLU A 190 -8.32 12.00 1.18
CA GLU A 190 -8.05 12.45 -0.18
C GLU A 190 -7.39 11.36 -1.02
N MET A 191 -6.33 10.72 -0.49
CA MET A 191 -5.65 9.63 -1.19
C MET A 191 -6.57 8.41 -1.38
N ARG A 192 -7.46 8.11 -0.42
CA ARG A 192 -8.47 7.06 -0.57
C ARG A 192 -9.43 7.38 -1.71
N GLY A 193 -9.87 8.63 -1.84
CA GLY A 193 -10.66 9.09 -2.99
C GLY A 193 -9.92 8.87 -4.32
N LEU A 194 -8.66 9.30 -4.39
CA LEU A 194 -7.83 9.09 -5.57
C LEU A 194 -7.67 7.61 -5.93
N LEU A 195 -7.46 6.73 -4.95
CA LEU A 195 -7.34 5.28 -5.15
C LEU A 195 -8.61 4.68 -5.75
N LYS A 196 -9.79 5.16 -5.34
CA LYS A 196 -11.07 4.75 -5.95
C LYS A 196 -11.12 5.17 -7.42
N ASP A 197 -10.75 6.42 -7.74
CA ASP A 197 -10.73 6.92 -9.11
C ASP A 197 -9.75 6.15 -10.01
N MET A 198 -8.55 5.86 -9.50
CA MET A 198 -7.52 5.08 -10.21
C MET A 198 -8.01 3.66 -10.50
N THR A 199 -8.74 3.05 -9.56
CA THR A 199 -9.36 1.74 -9.72
C THR A 199 -10.41 1.76 -10.84
N GLN A 200 -11.26 2.80 -10.90
CA GLN A 200 -12.25 2.94 -11.97
C GLN A 200 -11.60 3.15 -13.34
N LYS A 201 -10.65 4.08 -13.45
CA LYS A 201 -9.88 4.32 -14.68
C LYS A 201 -9.21 3.05 -15.18
N MET A 202 -8.67 2.23 -14.27
CA MET A 202 -8.03 0.97 -14.65
C MET A 202 -9.05 -0.09 -15.10
N SER A 203 -10.21 -0.13 -14.43
CA SER A 203 -11.30 -1.03 -14.81
C SER A 203 -11.82 -0.71 -16.22
N GLU A 204 -12.03 0.57 -16.52
CA GLU A 204 -12.39 1.07 -17.87
C GLU A 204 -11.30 0.74 -18.90
N LYS A 205 -10.04 1.03 -18.58
CA LYS A 205 -8.89 0.78 -19.47
C LYS A 205 -8.76 -0.70 -19.84
N TRP A 206 -9.08 -1.60 -18.92
CA TRP A 206 -9.05 -3.04 -19.16
C TRP A 206 -10.40 -3.62 -19.58
N SER A 207 -11.42 -2.77 -19.72
CA SER A 207 -12.79 -3.15 -20.09
C SER A 207 -13.35 -4.27 -19.20
N VAL A 208 -13.08 -4.19 -17.90
CA VAL A 208 -13.65 -5.08 -16.89
C VAL A 208 -14.79 -4.37 -16.14
N PRO A 209 -15.70 -5.11 -15.47
CA PRO A 209 -16.74 -4.51 -14.65
C PRO A 209 -16.18 -3.55 -13.60
N THR A 210 -16.95 -2.50 -13.30
CA THR A 210 -16.67 -1.58 -12.20
C THR A 210 -16.45 -2.33 -10.90
N ILE A 211 -15.33 -2.05 -10.24
CA ILE A 211 -14.98 -2.64 -8.95
C ILE A 211 -15.60 -1.80 -7.84
N ASP A 212 -16.39 -2.46 -6.98
CA ASP A 212 -16.89 -1.88 -5.74
C ASP A 212 -15.78 -1.91 -4.68
N THR A 213 -15.10 -0.78 -4.55
CA THR A 213 -13.98 -0.61 -3.63
C THR A 213 -14.39 -0.71 -2.16
N GLU A 214 -15.62 -0.34 -1.82
CA GLU A 214 -16.11 -0.47 -0.44
C GLU A 214 -16.38 -1.92 -0.09
N ASP A 215 -16.90 -2.70 -1.03
CA ASP A 215 -17.06 -4.15 -0.86
C ASP A 215 -15.70 -4.85 -0.71
N VAL A 216 -14.68 -4.42 -1.47
CA VAL A 216 -13.29 -4.91 -1.32
C VAL A 216 -12.77 -4.64 0.08
N GLU A 217 -12.86 -3.40 0.59
CA GLU A 217 -12.43 -3.06 1.95
C GLU A 217 -13.21 -3.86 3.01
N LYS A 218 -14.55 -3.99 2.88
CA LYS A 218 -15.40 -4.72 3.83
C LYS A 218 -15.10 -6.22 3.91
N LYS A 219 -14.71 -6.84 2.78
CA LYS A 219 -14.38 -8.28 2.69
C LYS A 219 -12.90 -8.57 2.93
N SER A 220 -12.08 -7.53 3.04
CA SER A 220 -10.65 -7.67 3.27
C SER A 220 -10.34 -8.44 4.56
N LYS A 221 -9.26 -9.21 4.52
CA LYS A 221 -8.70 -9.88 5.71
C LYS A 221 -7.59 -9.06 6.36
N LEU A 222 -7.24 -7.90 5.82
CA LEU A 222 -6.15 -7.03 6.27
C LEU A 222 -6.63 -6.06 7.37
N THR A 223 -7.29 -6.59 8.41
CA THR A 223 -7.94 -5.79 9.47
C THR A 223 -7.34 -5.96 10.86
N LEU A 224 -6.28 -6.77 10.99
CA LEU A 224 -5.64 -7.08 12.28
C LEU A 224 -5.05 -5.84 12.98
N ASP A 225 -4.64 -4.84 12.21
CA ASP A 225 -4.00 -3.60 12.63
C ASP A 225 -4.90 -2.37 12.42
N GLY A 226 -6.19 -2.54 12.72
CA GLY A 226 -7.25 -1.59 12.39
C GLY A 226 -7.87 -1.87 11.02
N ASN A 227 -9.03 -1.27 10.76
CA ASN A 227 -9.69 -1.35 9.46
C ASN A 227 -8.92 -0.49 8.43
N PHE A 228 -9.59 -0.11 7.35
CA PHE A 228 -9.03 0.70 6.28
C PHE A 228 -9.12 2.20 6.56
N ASP A 229 -9.88 2.61 7.59
CA ASP A 229 -10.00 4.00 8.00
C ASP A 229 -8.86 4.46 8.92
N PHE A 230 -8.57 5.76 8.88
CA PHE A 230 -7.49 6.35 9.66
C PHE A 230 -7.67 6.15 11.17
N ASN A 231 -8.89 6.39 11.68
CA ASN A 231 -9.18 6.42 13.12
C ASN A 231 -9.10 5.02 13.75
N SER A 232 -9.54 3.97 13.07
CA SER A 232 -9.40 2.59 13.55
C SER A 232 -7.94 2.16 13.63
N GLY A 233 -7.11 2.60 12.68
CA GLY A 233 -5.66 2.46 12.73
C GLY A 233 -5.02 3.16 13.93
N TRP A 234 -5.45 4.39 14.18
CA TRP A 234 -5.00 5.18 15.32
C TRP A 234 -5.37 4.49 16.64
N ASN A 235 -6.62 4.01 16.73
CA ASN A 235 -7.11 3.24 17.87
C ASN A 235 -6.32 1.96 18.07
N TYR A 236 -6.05 1.20 17.01
CA TYR A 236 -5.23 -0.01 17.12
C TYR A 236 -3.87 0.30 17.78
N HIS A 237 -3.23 1.39 17.37
CA HIS A 237 -1.95 1.79 17.95
C HIS A 237 -2.08 2.21 19.42
N PHE A 238 -2.91 3.19 19.75
CA PHE A 238 -2.95 3.76 21.10
C PHE A 238 -3.81 3.00 22.11
N ARG A 239 -4.87 2.32 21.68
CA ARG A 239 -5.74 1.49 22.55
C ARG A 239 -5.16 0.09 22.73
N LEU A 240 -4.88 -0.62 21.63
CA LEU A 240 -4.56 -2.04 21.71
C LEU A 240 -3.08 -2.31 22.02
N GLN A 241 -2.16 -1.47 21.53
CA GLN A 241 -0.72 -1.67 21.83
C GLN A 241 -0.29 -0.94 23.11
N HIS A 242 -0.80 0.27 23.35
CA HIS A 242 -0.32 1.12 24.45
C HIS A 242 -1.33 1.30 25.60
N SER A 243 -2.61 0.93 25.41
CA SER A 243 -3.68 1.09 26.42
C SER A 243 -3.75 2.51 27.03
N CYS A 244 -3.41 3.53 26.24
CA CYS A 244 -3.29 4.90 26.74
C CYS A 244 -4.45 5.81 26.31
N SER A 245 -5.10 5.53 25.17
CA SER A 245 -6.18 6.37 24.63
C SER A 245 -7.03 5.60 23.62
N ARG A 246 -8.26 6.07 23.39
CA ARG A 246 -9.15 5.58 22.33
C ARG A 246 -10.08 6.70 21.83
N ILE A 247 -10.42 6.64 20.56
CA ILE A 247 -11.55 7.34 19.95
C ILE A 247 -12.77 6.42 20.11
N GLU A 248 -13.82 6.87 20.78
CA GLU A 248 -15.04 6.05 20.99
C GLU A 248 -15.78 5.78 19.69
N ASP A 249 -16.01 6.84 18.92
CA ASP A 249 -16.66 6.79 17.62
C ASP A 249 -15.61 6.93 16.52
N GLU A 250 -15.15 5.80 15.98
CA GLU A 250 -14.16 5.78 14.89
C GLU A 250 -14.70 6.44 13.59
N SER A 251 -16.02 6.62 13.47
CA SER A 251 -16.64 7.36 12.36
C SER A 251 -16.59 8.88 12.51
N PHE A 252 -16.04 9.37 13.63
CA PHE A 252 -15.87 10.78 13.90
C PHE A 252 -15.03 11.48 12.83
N LEU A 253 -15.56 12.58 12.30
CA LEU A 253 -14.84 13.50 11.42
C LEU A 253 -14.11 14.55 12.28
N PRO A 254 -12.77 14.54 12.35
CA PRO A 254 -12.03 15.53 13.13
C PRO A 254 -12.18 16.93 12.52
N PRO A 255 -12.21 18.01 13.32
CA PRO A 255 -12.11 19.37 12.77
C PRO A 255 -10.83 19.52 11.95
N GLU A 256 -10.86 20.30 10.87
CA GLU A 256 -9.65 20.62 10.11
C GLU A 256 -8.65 21.40 10.97
N LYS A 257 -7.34 21.17 10.71
CA LYS A 257 -6.23 21.82 11.42
C LYS A 257 -6.28 21.61 12.94
N PHE A 258 -6.84 20.48 13.36
CA PHE A 258 -6.89 20.04 14.73
C PHE A 258 -5.72 19.11 15.03
N LYS A 259 -4.98 19.41 16.09
CA LYS A 259 -3.98 18.50 16.66
C LYS A 259 -4.22 18.34 18.14
N MET A 260 -3.91 17.15 18.64
CA MET A 260 -3.98 16.82 20.06
C MET A 260 -2.72 16.06 20.44
N TYR A 261 -2.16 16.44 21.58
CA TYR A 261 -1.15 15.68 22.28
C TYR A 261 -1.61 15.50 23.71
N TYR A 262 -1.54 14.27 24.20
CA TYR A 262 -1.83 13.98 25.59
C TYR A 262 -0.66 13.20 26.18
N ARG A 263 -0.29 13.50 27.41
CA ARG A 263 0.69 12.72 28.18
C ARG A 263 0.30 12.68 29.65
N MET A 264 0.43 11.50 30.26
CA MET A 264 0.29 11.35 31.71
C MET A 264 1.55 11.88 32.41
N ASN A 265 1.40 12.69 33.46
CA ASN A 265 2.54 13.07 34.28
C ASN A 265 2.96 11.92 35.20
N SER A 266 4.27 11.72 35.32
CA SER A 266 4.88 10.72 36.19
C SER A 266 4.87 11.10 37.69
N ASN A 267 4.46 12.33 38.02
CA ASN A 267 4.77 12.95 39.32
C ASN A 267 3.71 12.68 40.41
N ASN A 268 2.95 11.57 40.34
CA ASN A 268 1.90 11.21 41.29
C ASN A 268 0.81 12.29 41.53
N SER A 269 0.72 13.31 40.68
CA SER A 269 -0.26 14.40 40.79
C SER A 269 -1.67 13.97 40.40
N GLY A 270 -1.82 12.81 39.73
CA GLY A 270 -3.08 12.39 39.14
C GLY A 270 -3.52 13.29 37.98
N LEU A 271 -2.63 14.10 37.41
CA LEU A 271 -2.89 15.00 36.29
C LEU A 271 -2.03 14.61 35.09
N GLY A 272 -2.59 14.63 33.89
CA GLY A 272 -1.86 14.61 32.61
C GLY A 272 -1.88 15.99 31.95
N LEU A 273 -0.98 16.19 31.00
CA LEU A 273 -0.95 17.36 30.13
C LEU A 273 -1.74 17.05 28.86
N LEU A 274 -2.74 17.87 28.57
CA LEU A 274 -3.43 17.89 27.29
C LEU A 274 -3.06 19.18 26.55
N THR A 275 -2.47 19.02 25.37
CA THR A 275 -2.20 20.12 24.44
C THR A 275 -3.09 19.98 23.22
N ILE A 276 -3.82 21.03 22.91
CA ILE A 276 -4.69 21.11 21.73
C ILE A 276 -4.19 22.26 20.84
N TRP A 277 -4.09 21.98 19.55
CA TRP A 277 -3.93 23.00 18.52
C TRP A 277 -5.17 23.00 17.64
N ALA A 278 -5.84 24.16 17.55
CA ALA A 278 -7.00 24.34 16.68
C ALA A 278 -7.05 25.79 16.22
N GLU A 279 -7.36 26.02 14.93
CA GLU A 279 -7.52 27.37 14.35
C GLU A 279 -6.32 28.31 14.60
N GLY A 280 -5.10 27.75 14.69
CA GLY A 280 -3.87 28.51 14.97
C GLY A 280 -3.66 28.86 16.44
N ILE A 281 -4.54 28.42 17.33
CA ILE A 281 -4.42 28.58 18.78
C ILE A 281 -3.84 27.30 19.39
N LYS A 282 -2.82 27.44 20.24
CA LYS A 282 -2.32 26.38 21.10
C LYS A 282 -2.87 26.59 22.51
N LYS A 283 -3.49 25.56 23.10
CA LYS A 283 -3.97 25.56 24.48
C LYS A 283 -3.42 24.35 25.22
N GLU A 284 -2.89 24.59 26.41
CA GLU A 284 -2.42 23.55 27.34
C GLU A 284 -3.33 23.52 28.55
N ILE A 285 -3.73 22.31 28.97
CA ILE A 285 -4.68 22.08 30.05
C ILE A 285 -4.16 20.91 30.89
N ASP A 286 -4.10 21.10 32.20
CA ASP A 286 -3.95 19.98 33.13
C ASP A 286 -5.28 19.24 33.22
N VAL A 287 -5.27 17.97 32.81
CA VAL A 287 -6.46 17.11 32.83
C VAL A 287 -6.27 15.99 33.84
N PRO A 288 -7.25 15.73 34.71
CA PRO A 288 -7.12 14.65 35.68
C PRO A 288 -7.11 13.28 35.01
N PHE A 289 -6.22 12.42 35.51
CA PHE A 289 -6.16 11.00 35.20
C PHE A 289 -6.86 10.24 36.31
N PHE A 290 -8.10 9.83 36.04
CA PHE A 290 -8.86 8.97 36.95
C PHE A 290 -8.71 7.50 36.51
N ASN A 291 -8.44 6.61 37.47
CA ASN A 291 -8.26 5.19 37.26
C ASN A 291 -9.37 4.56 36.39
N VAL A 292 -9.00 4.09 35.19
CA VAL A 292 -9.52 2.97 34.35
C VAL A 292 -11.04 2.81 34.13
N SER A 293 -11.90 3.58 34.79
CA SER A 293 -13.36 3.43 34.73
C SER A 293 -14.02 4.41 33.77
N ASP A 294 -13.42 5.57 33.51
CA ASP A 294 -14.00 6.60 32.62
C ASP A 294 -12.92 7.12 31.64
N LEU A 295 -13.07 6.80 30.36
CA LEU A 295 -12.18 7.24 29.29
C LEU A 295 -12.48 8.69 28.86
N ILE A 296 -11.50 9.35 28.24
CA ILE A 296 -11.67 10.68 27.65
C ILE A 296 -12.68 10.56 26.50
N GLU A 297 -13.91 11.02 26.72
CA GLU A 297 -15.00 11.00 25.75
C GLU A 297 -14.92 12.21 24.80
N PHE A 298 -14.75 11.94 23.51
CA PHE A 298 -15.04 12.93 22.47
C PHE A 298 -16.46 12.70 21.97
N SER A 299 -17.41 13.55 22.40
CA SER A 299 -18.77 13.56 21.86
C SER A 299 -19.08 14.92 21.23
N LYS A 300 -19.92 14.92 20.18
CA LYS A 300 -20.48 16.13 19.60
C LYS A 300 -21.22 16.90 20.71
N ASN A 301 -20.82 18.16 20.93
CA ASN A 301 -21.52 19.12 21.76
C ASN A 301 -23.04 18.96 21.66
N GLN A 302 -23.69 18.56 22.74
CA GLN A 302 -25.11 18.87 22.93
C GLN A 302 -25.19 20.37 23.22
N THR A 303 -25.54 21.14 22.19
CA THR A 303 -26.00 22.52 22.33
C THR A 303 -27.22 22.56 23.25
N ALA A 304 -27.11 23.33 24.34
CA ALA A 304 -28.25 23.88 25.07
C ALA A 304 -28.89 25.03 24.28
#